data_AF-A0A6I3BQ93-F1
#
_entry.id   AF-A0A6I3BQ93-F1
#
_cell.length_a   1.000
_cell.length_b   1.000
_cell.length_c   1.000
_cell.angle_alpha   90.00
_cell.angle_beta   90.00
_cell.angle_gamma   90.00
#
_symmetry.space_group_name_H-M   'P 1'
#
loop_
_entity.id
_entity.type
_entity.pdbx_description
1 polymer ?
#
loop_
_entity_poly.entity_id
_entity_poly.type
_entity_poly.pdbx_seq_one_letter_code
_entity_poly.pdbx_strand_id
1 'polypeptide(L)'
;MRIIVVRHAEAAPGEPDELRTLTPRGREDAASLGATLAGERLDAIVTSPLLRARETADAIAAAAALAPIVDERLAPGATEDDLRAAAEGRGETVAVVGHQPDLGLAVLAMTGTEHAFPPGGTAVVEL
;
A
#
# COMPACT_ATOMS: atom_id res chain seq x y z
N MET A 1 -10.94 12.89 4.63
CA MET A 1 -9.77 12.41 3.85
C MET A 1 -9.91 10.91 3.68
N ARG A 2 -9.56 10.36 2.53
CA ARG A 2 -9.71 8.94 2.21
C ARG A 2 -8.33 8.28 2.08
N ILE A 3 -8.10 7.21 2.83
CA ILE A 3 -6.90 6.38 2.72
C ILE A 3 -7.27 5.07 2.06
N ILE A 4 -6.67 4.77 0.90
CA ILE A 4 -6.72 3.45 0.28
C ILE A 4 -5.53 2.65 0.79
N VAL A 5 -5.78 1.79 1.76
CA VAL A 5 -4.78 0.91 2.36
C VAL A 5 -4.55 -0.27 1.43
N VAL A 6 -3.29 -0.53 1.06
CA VAL A 6 -2.90 -1.54 0.07
C VAL A 6 -1.83 -2.45 0.68
N ARG A 7 -2.06 -3.76 0.71
CA ARG A 7 -0.97 -4.71 0.95
C ARG A 7 -0.16 -4.88 -0.33
N HIS A 8 1.16 -4.91 -0.22
CA HIS A 8 2.02 -5.29 -1.36
C HIS A 8 1.54 -6.57 -2.06
N ALA A 9 1.76 -6.67 -3.37
CA ALA A 9 1.42 -7.86 -4.16
C ALA A 9 2.32 -9.05 -3.81
N GLU A 10 2.04 -10.22 -4.39
CA GLU A 10 2.77 -11.45 -4.07
C GLU A 10 4.29 -11.29 -4.31
N ALA A 11 5.09 -11.61 -3.27
CA ALA A 11 6.53 -11.51 -3.31
C ALA A 11 7.20 -12.87 -3.21
N ALA A 12 8.24 -13.07 -4.02
CA ALA A 12 9.05 -14.28 -4.00
C ALA A 12 9.75 -14.43 -2.64
N PRO A 13 10.06 -15.65 -2.19
CA PRO A 13 10.97 -15.85 -1.06
C PRO A 13 12.36 -15.30 -1.41
N GLY A 14 13.11 -14.83 -0.41
CA GLY A 14 14.46 -14.29 -0.62
C GLY A 14 15.06 -13.71 0.65
N GLU A 15 16.38 -13.54 0.63
CA GLU A 15 17.17 -12.98 1.73
C GLU A 15 18.15 -11.92 1.19
N PRO A 16 18.28 -10.75 1.84
CA PRO A 16 17.52 -10.32 3.02
C PRO A 16 16.04 -10.04 2.68
N ASP A 17 15.13 -10.18 3.65
CA ASP A 17 13.67 -10.03 3.43
C ASP A 17 13.29 -8.71 2.73
N GLU A 18 13.98 -7.62 3.07
CA GLU A 18 13.75 -6.28 2.54
C GLU A 18 13.99 -6.15 1.02
N LEU A 19 14.82 -7.03 0.45
CA LEU A 19 15.16 -7.07 -0.97
C LEU A 19 14.34 -8.11 -1.76
N ARG A 20 13.35 -8.75 -1.14
CA ARG A 20 12.42 -9.62 -1.85
C ARG A 20 11.63 -8.84 -2.88
N THR A 21 11.67 -9.32 -4.12
CA THR A 21 10.90 -8.77 -5.24
C THR A 21 9.53 -9.44 -5.35
N LEU A 22 8.61 -8.80 -6.06
CA LEU A 22 7.39 -9.40 -6.54
C LEU A 22 7.68 -10.64 -7.40
N THR A 23 6.80 -11.64 -7.29
CA THR A 23 6.78 -12.76 -8.25
C THR A 23 6.34 -12.24 -9.63
N PRO A 24 6.55 -12.98 -10.73
CA PRO A 24 5.97 -12.62 -12.02
C PRO A 24 4.46 -12.41 -11.93
N ARG A 25 3.76 -13.29 -11.19
CA ARG A 25 2.33 -13.17 -10.94
C ARG A 25 1.99 -11.93 -10.11
N GLY A 26 2.74 -11.65 -9.05
CA GLY A 26 2.57 -10.47 -8.22
C GLY A 26 2.73 -9.16 -9.00
N ARG A 27 3.60 -9.12 -10.03
CA ARG A 27 3.71 -7.95 -10.94
C ARG A 27 2.47 -7.78 -11.81
N GLU A 28 1.90 -8.86 -12.34
CA GLU A 28 0.63 -8.82 -13.09
C GLU A 28 -0.53 -8.34 -12.20
N ASP A 29 -0.60 -8.86 -10.97
CA ASP A 29 -1.63 -8.48 -10.00
C ASP A 29 -1.46 -7.01 -9.57
N ALA A 30 -0.23 -6.54 -9.35
CA ALA A 30 0.06 -5.13 -9.06
C ALA A 30 -0.32 -4.19 -10.21
N ALA A 31 -0.07 -4.58 -11.46
CA ALA A 31 -0.49 -3.81 -12.64
C ALA A 31 -2.02 -3.74 -12.76
N SER A 32 -2.71 -4.86 -12.51
CA SER A 32 -4.18 -4.93 -12.52
C SER A 32 -4.78 -4.06 -11.40
N LEU A 33 -4.17 -4.09 -10.22
CA LEU A 33 -4.51 -3.22 -9.12
C LEU A 33 -4.31 -1.74 -9.49
N GLY A 34 -3.19 -1.40 -10.12
CA GLY A 34 -2.93 -0.04 -10.60
C GLY A 34 -4.01 0.46 -11.56
N ALA A 35 -4.42 -0.36 -12.53
CA ALA A 35 -5.51 -0.01 -13.45
C ALA A 35 -6.85 0.21 -12.71
N THR A 36 -7.11 -0.56 -11.66
CA THR A 36 -8.31 -0.40 -10.82
C THR A 36 -8.26 0.92 -10.05
N LEU A 37 -7.14 1.21 -9.39
CA LEU A 37 -6.98 2.42 -8.56
C LEU A 37 -6.83 3.71 -9.38
N ALA A 38 -6.46 3.63 -10.66
CA ALA A 38 -6.46 4.80 -11.54
C ALA A 38 -7.85 5.46 -11.68
N GLY A 39 -8.93 4.69 -11.47
CA GLY A 39 -10.30 5.21 -11.44
C GLY A 39 -10.64 6.03 -10.19
N GLU A 40 -9.85 5.90 -9.12
CA GLU A 40 -10.12 6.48 -7.79
C GLU A 40 -9.62 7.93 -7.63
N ARG A 41 -8.97 8.50 -8.67
CA ARG A 41 -8.37 9.85 -8.64
C ARG A 41 -7.44 10.05 -7.43
N LEU A 42 -6.40 9.24 -7.35
CA LEU A 42 -5.39 9.38 -6.30
C LEU A 42 -4.70 10.75 -6.39
N ASP A 43 -4.50 11.40 -5.25
CA ASP A 43 -3.69 12.61 -5.12
C ASP A 43 -2.23 12.26 -4.80
N ALA A 44 -2.02 11.17 -4.06
CA ALA A 44 -0.70 10.67 -3.71
C ALA A 44 -0.67 9.15 -3.52
N ILE A 45 0.53 8.59 -3.67
CA ILE A 45 0.85 7.20 -3.37
C ILE A 45 2.04 7.20 -2.43
N VAL A 46 1.90 6.59 -1.27
CA VAL A 46 2.93 6.47 -0.25
C VAL A 46 3.22 5.00 -0.01
N THR A 47 4.49 4.63 0.13
CA THR A 47 4.88 3.22 0.19
C THR A 47 5.98 2.98 1.21
N SER A 48 5.94 1.79 1.80
CA SER A 48 7.04 1.22 2.58
C SER A 48 8.36 1.21 1.81
N PRO A 49 9.52 1.34 2.49
CA PRO A 49 10.83 1.26 1.84
C PRO A 49 11.16 -0.13 1.25
N LEU A 50 10.49 -1.20 1.71
CA LEU A 50 10.79 -2.57 1.27
C LEU A 50 10.44 -2.77 -0.21
N LEU A 51 11.29 -3.52 -0.93
CA LEU A 51 11.28 -3.58 -2.39
C LEU A 51 9.94 -4.05 -2.97
N ARG A 52 9.34 -5.10 -2.41
CA ARG A 52 8.00 -5.59 -2.82
C ARG A 52 6.88 -4.54 -2.73
N ALA A 53 6.92 -3.68 -1.72
CA ALA A 53 5.94 -2.61 -1.55
C ALA A 53 6.19 -1.48 -2.55
N ARG A 54 7.47 -1.15 -2.78
CA ARG A 54 7.87 -0.19 -3.82
C ARG A 54 7.47 -0.65 -5.22
N GLU A 55 7.77 -1.88 -5.61
CA GLU A 55 7.35 -2.43 -6.91
C GLU A 55 5.82 -2.44 -7.08
N THR A 56 5.07 -2.70 -6.00
CA THR A 56 3.59 -2.60 -6.04
C THR A 56 3.14 -1.16 -6.24
N ALA A 57 3.73 -0.21 -5.50
CA ALA A 57 3.43 1.21 -5.60
C ALA A 57 3.81 1.80 -6.97
N ASP A 58 4.93 1.38 -7.54
CA ASP A 58 5.38 1.78 -8.88
C ASP A 58 4.37 1.36 -9.96
N ALA A 59 3.78 0.17 -9.84
CA ALA A 59 2.74 -0.29 -10.75
C ALA A 59 1.45 0.55 -10.64
N ILE A 60 1.05 0.92 -9.43
CA ILE A 60 -0.09 1.82 -9.20
C ILE A 60 0.20 3.22 -9.74
N ALA A 61 1.39 3.74 -9.46
CA ALA A 61 1.86 5.05 -9.90
C ALA A 61 1.91 5.19 -11.42
N ALA A 62 2.37 4.14 -12.12
CA ALA A 62 2.37 4.12 -13.58
C ALA A 62 0.97 4.29 -14.18
N ALA A 63 -0.05 3.67 -13.59
CA ALA A 63 -1.43 3.80 -14.04
C ALA A 63 -2.09 5.14 -13.65
N ALA A 64 -1.75 5.67 -12.47
CA ALA A 64 -2.27 6.94 -11.96
C ALA A 64 -1.52 8.18 -12.49
N ALA A 65 -0.42 8.00 -13.23
CA ALA A 65 0.50 9.06 -13.67
C ALA A 65 1.04 9.91 -12.49
N LEU A 66 1.38 9.24 -11.39
CA LEU A 66 1.97 9.82 -10.18
C LEU A 66 3.39 9.30 -9.94
N ALA A 67 4.09 9.91 -8.99
CA ALA A 67 5.34 9.39 -8.44
C ALA A 67 5.10 8.88 -7.01
N PRO A 68 5.48 7.65 -6.67
CA PRO A 68 5.31 7.14 -5.31
C PRO A 68 6.33 7.76 -4.36
N ILE A 69 5.90 7.95 -3.11
CA ILE A 69 6.70 8.58 -2.06
C ILE A 69 7.06 7.49 -1.04
N VAL A 70 8.35 7.27 -0.86
CA VAL A 70 8.83 6.31 0.15
C VAL A 70 8.73 6.95 1.53
N ASP A 71 8.19 6.18 2.48
CA ASP A 71 8.02 6.61 3.86
C ASP A 71 8.39 5.48 4.83
N GLU A 72 9.41 5.71 5.65
CA GLU A 72 9.97 4.72 6.59
C GLU A 72 8.94 4.24 7.62
N ARG A 73 7.93 5.06 7.93
CA ARG A 73 6.84 4.71 8.86
C ARG A 73 6.01 3.53 8.40
N LEU A 74 6.04 3.22 7.10
CA LEU A 74 5.30 2.11 6.50
C LEU A 74 6.12 0.82 6.44
N ALA A 75 7.33 0.78 7.00
CA ALA A 75 8.05 -0.47 7.23
C ALA A 75 7.26 -1.42 8.16
N PRO A 76 7.57 -2.74 8.18
CA PRO A 76 6.94 -3.67 9.10
C PRO A 76 6.99 -3.17 10.56
N GLY A 77 5.85 -3.25 11.26
CA GLY A 77 5.63 -2.66 12.58
C GLY A 77 4.85 -1.34 12.58
N ALA A 78 4.32 -0.91 11.43
CA ALA A 78 3.52 0.31 11.31
C ALA A 78 2.20 0.27 12.11
N THR A 79 1.81 1.41 12.69
CA THR A 79 0.56 1.59 13.43
C THR A 79 -0.50 2.35 12.61
N GLU A 80 -1.72 2.48 13.14
CA GLU A 80 -2.76 3.34 12.57
C GLU A 80 -2.35 4.81 12.49
N ASP A 81 -1.60 5.29 13.48
CA ASP A 81 -1.09 6.66 13.50
C ASP A 81 -0.02 6.87 12.42
N ASP A 82 0.83 5.86 12.19
CA ASP A 82 1.82 5.88 11.11
C ASP A 82 1.15 5.96 9.73
N LEU A 83 0.11 5.15 9.49
CA LEU A 83 -0.67 5.17 8.25
C LEU A 83 -1.34 6.54 8.05
N ARG A 84 -1.96 7.08 9.11
CA ARG A 84 -2.66 8.38 9.06
C ARG A 84 -1.66 9.52 8.76
N ALA A 85 -0.54 9.53 9.47
CA ALA A 85 0.49 10.53 9.30
C ALA A 85 1.25 10.36 7.97
N ALA A 86 1.31 9.16 7.39
CA ALA A 86 1.84 8.93 6.05
C ALA A 86 0.97 9.59 4.98
N ALA A 87 -0.36 9.60 5.16
CA ALA A 87 -1.31 10.21 4.24
C ALA A 87 -1.53 11.72 4.44
N GLU A 88 -1.34 12.22 5.66
CA GLU A 88 -1.67 13.60 6.03
C GLU A 88 -1.04 14.66 5.12
N GLY A 89 -1.83 15.65 4.71
CA GLY A 89 -1.38 16.78 3.90
C GLY A 89 -1.08 16.46 2.43
N ARG A 90 -1.43 15.26 1.96
CA ARG A 90 -1.13 14.79 0.59
C ARG A 90 -2.34 14.78 -0.36
N GLY A 91 -3.43 15.42 0.01
CA GLY A 91 -4.66 15.51 -0.78
C GLY A 91 -5.85 14.80 -0.14
N GLU A 92 -6.89 14.57 -0.94
CA GLU A 92 -8.15 14.00 -0.48
C GLU A 92 -8.15 12.46 -0.52
N THR A 93 -7.53 11.85 -1.54
CA THR A 93 -7.43 10.39 -1.68
C THR A 93 -5.98 9.95 -1.80
N VAL A 94 -5.50 9.20 -0.81
CA VAL A 94 -4.10 8.74 -0.74
C VAL A 94 -4.04 7.22 -0.70
N ALA A 95 -3.25 6.62 -1.58
CA ALA A 95 -2.94 5.19 -1.49
C ALA A 95 -1.73 4.97 -0.57
N VAL A 96 -1.84 4.06 0.39
CA VAL A 96 -0.78 3.70 1.35
C VAL A 96 -0.44 2.22 1.21
N VAL A 97 0.78 1.91 0.77
CA VAL A 97 1.23 0.55 0.46
C VAL A 97 2.14 0.01 1.57
N GLY A 98 1.76 -1.10 2.20
CA GLY A 98 2.46 -1.70 3.35
C GLY A 98 2.32 -3.22 3.49
N HIS A 99 2.39 -3.71 4.74
CA HIS A 99 2.60 -5.13 5.06
C HIS A 99 1.58 -5.71 6.05
N GLN A 100 1.43 -7.03 6.03
CA GLN A 100 0.71 -7.73 7.09
C GLN A 100 1.67 -8.12 8.23
N PRO A 101 1.20 -8.18 9.49
CA PRO A 101 -0.20 -7.99 9.93
C PRO A 101 -0.64 -6.53 10.11
N ASP A 102 0.31 -5.59 10.05
CA ASP A 102 0.16 -4.18 10.43
C ASP A 102 -1.07 -3.50 9.82
N LEU A 103 -1.29 -3.64 8.51
CA LEU A 103 -2.45 -3.01 7.85
C LEU A 103 -3.79 -3.52 8.38
N GLY A 104 -3.87 -4.81 8.75
CA GLY A 104 -5.10 -5.40 9.28
C GLY A 104 -5.43 -4.84 10.66
N LEU A 105 -4.41 -4.75 11.52
CA LEU A 105 -4.53 -4.16 12.85
C LEU A 105 -4.87 -2.67 12.79
N ALA A 106 -4.20 -1.92 11.92
CA ALA A 106 -4.44 -0.50 11.75
C ALA A 106 -5.87 -0.21 11.24
N VAL A 107 -6.35 -0.95 10.23
CA VAL A 107 -7.73 -0.80 9.74
C VAL A 107 -8.75 -1.18 10.81
N LEU A 108 -8.50 -2.24 11.58
CA LEU A 108 -9.34 -2.60 12.72
C LEU A 108 -9.38 -1.47 13.76
N ALA A 109 -8.24 -0.89 14.13
CA ALA A 109 -8.17 0.20 15.09
C ALA A 109 -8.92 1.45 14.60
N MET A 110 -8.80 1.79 13.32
CA MET A 110 -9.45 2.98 12.74
C MET A 110 -10.95 2.81 12.50
N THR A 111 -11.42 1.59 12.18
CA THR A 111 -12.79 1.35 11.70
C THR A 111 -13.64 0.48 12.63
N GLY A 112 -13.04 -0.20 13.59
CA GLY A 112 -13.70 -1.22 14.41
C GLY A 112 -14.04 -2.52 13.67
N THR A 113 -13.58 -2.70 12.42
CA THR A 113 -13.90 -3.86 11.58
C THR A 113 -12.64 -4.56 11.10
N GLU A 114 -12.61 -5.89 11.19
CA GLU A 114 -11.53 -6.69 10.63
C GLU A 114 -11.61 -6.70 9.10
N HIS A 115 -10.44 -6.59 8.45
CA HIS A 115 -10.33 -6.68 7.01
C HIS A 115 -9.23 -7.64 6.60
N ALA A 116 -9.54 -8.54 5.67
CA ALA A 116 -8.57 -9.46 5.12
C ALA A 116 -7.73 -8.78 4.05
N PHE A 117 -6.42 -8.88 4.18
CA PHE A 117 -5.47 -8.37 3.19
C PHE A 117 -4.69 -9.53 2.56
N PRO A 118 -5.23 -10.25 1.56
CA PRO A 118 -4.39 -11.07 0.69
C PRO A 118 -3.34 -10.19 -0.02
N PRO A 119 -2.26 -10.74 -0.58
CA PRO A 119 -1.34 -9.95 -1.41
C PRO A 119 -2.09 -9.16 -2.48
N GLY A 120 -1.81 -7.86 -2.61
CA GLY A 120 -2.54 -6.94 -3.50
C GLY A 120 -3.95 -6.54 -3.02
N GLY A 121 -4.37 -7.01 -1.84
CA GLY A 121 -5.66 -6.64 -1.24
C GLY A 121 -5.70 -5.20 -0.76
N THR A 122 -6.89 -4.59 -0.83
CA THR A 122 -7.11 -3.19 -0.47
C THR A 122 -8.25 -2.99 0.52
N ALA A 123 -8.20 -1.92 1.30
CA ALA A 123 -9.30 -1.39 2.08
C ALA A 123 -9.40 0.12 1.91
N VAL A 124 -10.61 0.67 2.07
CA VAL A 124 -10.83 2.12 2.10
C VAL A 124 -11.15 2.53 3.52
N VAL A 125 -10.42 3.51 4.04
CA VAL A 125 -10.66 4.13 5.35
C VAL A 125 -11.00 5.59 5.14
N GLU A 126 -12.19 5.98 5.61
CA GLU A 126 -12.65 7.38 5.61
C GLU A 126 -12.30 8.02 6.96
N LEU A 127 -11.64 9.18 6.91
CA LEU A 127 -11.16 9.96 8.04
C LEU A 127 -11.84 11.32 8.16
#